data_AF-A0A9P7AE64-F1
#
_entry.id   AF-A0A9P7AE64-F1
#
_cell.length_a   1.000
_cell.length_b   1.000
_cell.length_c   1.000
_cell.angle_alpha   90.00
_cell.angle_beta   90.00
_cell.angle_gamma   90.00
#
_symmetry.space_group_name_H-M   'P 1'
#
loop_
_entity.id
_entity.type
_entity.pdbx_description
1 polymer ?
#
loop_
_entity_poly.entity_id
_entity_poly.type
_entity_poly.pdbx_seq_one_letter_code
_entity_poly.pdbx_strand_id
1 'polypeptide(L)'
;MLVNKKLLKNNWHIITIKSPNVMAVELVGDFGKVLPPGTATLEASNTRNLTHPDNTFCSMQMEQMVTQCNVKLQLRPVITDHFPIITVLDLEPERAISTPKHNYWETDWKKFREHLSDKLSAIPPPAELTTRTLFEQALAALTSRITETVEAKIPKTNPSPYAKCWWSKELDAE
;
A
#
# COMPACT_ATOMS: atom_id res chain seq x y z
N MET A 1 4.41 -18.44 -4.45
CA MET A 1 5.84 -18.62 -4.10
C MET A 1 5.99 -18.42 -2.60
N LEU A 2 6.02 -19.50 -1.81
CA LEU A 2 6.25 -19.39 -0.36
C LEU A 2 7.75 -19.23 -0.14
N VAL A 3 8.18 -17.98 0.02
CA VAL A 3 9.54 -17.64 0.45
C VAL A 3 9.65 -17.97 1.93
N ASN A 4 10.51 -18.91 2.26
CA ASN A 4 10.93 -19.19 3.62
C ASN A 4 11.76 -18.00 4.12
N LYS A 5 11.09 -17.01 4.73
CA LYS A 5 11.76 -15.99 5.53
C LYS A 5 11.28 -16.16 6.96
N LYS A 6 12.20 -16.66 7.78
CA LYS A 6 12.11 -16.82 9.23
C LYS A 6 11.68 -15.48 9.85
N LEU A 7 10.37 -15.32 10.08
CA LEU A 7 9.80 -14.22 10.85
C LEU A 7 9.33 -14.79 12.19
N LEU A 8 9.75 -14.08 13.24
CA LEU A 8 9.67 -14.45 14.64
C LEU A 8 8.23 -14.62 15.13
N LYS A 9 8.06 -15.63 15.99
CA LYS A 9 6.98 -15.82 16.98
C LYS A 9 5.56 -15.81 16.42
N ASN A 10 5.10 -16.99 15.98
CA ASN A 10 3.73 -17.43 16.26
C ASN A 10 3.77 -18.95 16.50
N ASN A 11 3.07 -19.39 17.55
CA ASN A 11 3.04 -20.78 17.97
C ASN A 11 2.43 -21.66 16.86
N TRP A 12 3.25 -22.52 16.26
CA TRP A 12 2.78 -23.56 15.38
C TRP A 12 2.17 -24.67 16.25
N HIS A 13 0.85 -24.79 16.26
CA HIS A 13 0.19 -25.96 16.81
C HIS A 13 0.22 -27.06 15.75
N ILE A 14 1.21 -27.95 15.83
CA ILE A 14 1.22 -29.18 15.05
C ILE A 14 0.14 -30.09 15.65
N ILE A 15 -0.99 -30.23 14.96
CA ILE A 15 -2.00 -31.22 15.33
C ILE A 15 -1.56 -32.56 14.76
N THR A 16 -1.08 -33.44 15.64
CA THR A 16 -0.73 -34.81 15.27
C THR A 16 -2.00 -35.61 14.99
N ILE A 17 -2.36 -35.76 13.70
CA ILE A 17 -3.36 -36.74 13.31
C ILE A 17 -2.74 -38.13 13.48
N LYS A 18 -3.43 -39.05 14.17
CA LYS A 18 -3.01 -40.45 14.34
C LYS A 18 -3.20 -41.23 13.03
N SER A 19 -2.52 -40.82 11.97
CA SER A 19 -2.35 -41.59 10.75
C SER A 19 -0.86 -41.55 10.40
N PRO A 20 -0.18 -42.70 10.23
CA PRO A 20 1.26 -42.73 9.96
C PRO A 20 1.66 -42.03 8.66
N ASN A 21 0.70 -41.65 7.81
CA ASN A 21 0.92 -41.14 6.46
C ASN A 21 0.29 -39.76 6.19
N VAL A 22 -0.24 -39.05 7.20
CA VAL A 22 -0.92 -37.76 6.97
C VAL A 22 -0.39 -36.69 7.92
N MET A 23 0.30 -35.70 7.33
CA MET A 23 0.57 -34.41 7.96
C MET A 23 -0.62 -33.49 7.66
N ALA A 24 -1.33 -33.04 8.69
CA ALA A 24 -2.29 -31.96 8.55
C ALA A 24 -1.60 -30.63 8.83
N VAL A 25 -1.62 -29.74 7.83
CA VAL A 25 -1.29 -28.33 8.03
C VAL A 25 -2.61 -27.61 8.25
N GLU A 26 -2.82 -27.09 9.45
CA GLU A 26 -3.93 -26.19 9.73
C GLU A 26 -3.57 -24.78 9.22
N LEU A 27 -4.33 -24.31 8.24
CA LEU A 27 -4.31 -22.91 7.81
C LEU A 27 -5.33 -22.16 8.67
N VAL A 28 -4.86 -21.25 9.53
CA VAL A 28 -5.74 -20.42 10.36
C VAL A 28 -6.16 -19.19 9.56
N GLY A 29 -7.42 -19.14 9.13
CA GLY A 29 -8.03 -18.02 8.39
C GLY A 29 -8.85 -18.48 7.18
N ASP A 30 -9.50 -17.53 6.50
CA ASP A 30 -10.30 -17.80 5.29
C ASP A 30 -9.40 -17.83 4.04
N PHE A 31 -9.03 -19.04 3.60
CA PHE A 31 -8.21 -19.27 2.42
C PHE A 31 -8.96 -20.07 1.35
N GLY A 32 -8.90 -19.58 0.12
CA GLY A 32 -9.38 -20.28 -1.07
C GLY A 32 -8.26 -21.07 -1.75
N LYS A 33 -8.60 -22.22 -2.34
CA LYS A 33 -7.69 -22.98 -3.23
C LYS A 33 -7.72 -22.37 -4.62
N VAL A 34 -6.59 -21.87 -5.10
CA VAL A 34 -6.47 -21.24 -6.43
C VAL A 34 -5.94 -22.16 -7.51
N LEU A 35 -5.26 -23.24 -7.13
CA LEU A 35 -4.86 -24.26 -8.09
C LEU A 35 -6.09 -25.12 -8.47
N PRO A 36 -6.42 -25.32 -9.76
CA PRO A 36 -7.59 -26.11 -10.14
C PRO A 36 -7.53 -27.54 -9.60
N PRO A 37 -8.64 -28.06 -9.03
CA PRO A 37 -8.70 -29.44 -8.55
C PRO A 37 -8.45 -30.44 -9.69
N GLY A 38 -7.81 -31.57 -9.38
CA GLY A 38 -7.52 -32.62 -10.36
C GLY A 38 -6.29 -32.37 -11.25
N THR A 39 -5.63 -31.21 -11.16
CA THR A 39 -4.42 -30.92 -11.93
C THR A 39 -3.21 -31.70 -11.41
N ALA A 40 -2.63 -32.63 -12.18
CA ALA A 40 -1.45 -33.36 -11.70
C ALA A 40 -0.29 -32.40 -11.37
N THR A 41 0.25 -32.50 -10.15
CA THR A 41 1.40 -31.70 -9.68
C THR A 41 2.66 -32.54 -9.48
N LEU A 42 2.54 -33.87 -9.52
CA LEU A 42 3.66 -34.80 -9.44
C LEU A 42 3.45 -36.02 -10.35
N GLU A 43 4.54 -36.51 -10.95
CA GLU A 43 4.61 -37.84 -11.58
C GLU A 43 5.53 -38.75 -10.77
N ALA A 44 4.97 -39.77 -10.11
CA ALA A 44 5.72 -40.66 -9.25
C ALA A 44 6.87 -41.35 -10.01
N SER A 45 8.09 -41.22 -9.50
CA SER A 45 9.32 -41.66 -10.18
C SER A 45 9.31 -43.13 -10.62
N ASN A 46 8.73 -44.02 -9.80
CA ASN A 46 8.71 -45.46 -10.08
C ASN A 46 7.51 -45.91 -10.91
N THR A 47 6.30 -45.46 -10.57
CA THR A 47 5.06 -45.95 -11.19
C THR A 47 4.59 -45.10 -12.37
N ARG A 48 5.16 -43.90 -12.55
CA ARG A 48 4.71 -42.88 -13.51
C ARG A 48 3.26 -42.43 -13.30
N ASN A 49 2.70 -42.70 -12.11
CA ASN A 49 1.38 -42.23 -11.77
C ASN A 49 1.38 -40.72 -11.57
N LEU A 50 0.40 -40.06 -12.18
CA LEU A 50 0.13 -38.65 -11.98
C LEU A 50 -0.69 -38.45 -10.71
N THR A 51 -0.21 -37.61 -9.81
CA THR A 51 -0.85 -37.32 -8.51
C THR A 51 -0.90 -35.81 -8.25
N HIS A 52 -1.75 -35.39 -7.31
CA HIS A 52 -1.95 -33.99 -6.90
C HIS A 52 -1.62 -33.80 -5.41
N PRO A 53 -0.36 -33.99 -4.97
CA PRO A 53 0.02 -33.71 -3.58
C PRO A 53 0.10 -32.20 -3.29
N ASP A 54 0.55 -31.41 -4.26
CA ASP A 54 0.78 -29.97 -4.07
C ASP A 54 -0.47 -29.13 -4.33
N ASN A 55 -0.63 -28.06 -3.56
CA ASN A 55 -1.72 -27.10 -3.67
C ASN A 55 -1.22 -25.66 -3.58
N THR A 56 -2.00 -24.72 -4.09
CA THR A 56 -1.78 -23.29 -3.86
C THR A 56 -3.04 -22.68 -3.26
N PHE A 57 -2.87 -21.98 -2.15
CA PHE A 57 -3.93 -21.29 -1.41
C PHE A 57 -3.62 -19.81 -1.34
N CYS A 58 -4.66 -18.97 -1.29
CA CYS A 58 -4.53 -17.55 -1.01
C CYS A 58 -5.70 -17.05 -0.16
N SER A 59 -5.55 -15.90 0.50
CA SER A 59 -6.67 -15.27 1.19
C SER A 59 -7.71 -14.78 0.18
N MET A 60 -8.96 -14.59 0.62
CA MET A 60 -10.02 -14.07 -0.25
C MET A 60 -9.66 -12.72 -0.90
N GLN A 61 -8.94 -11.84 -0.21
CA GLN A 61 -8.50 -10.57 -0.78
C GLN A 61 -7.46 -10.75 -1.89
N MET A 62 -6.59 -11.76 -1.77
CA MET A 62 -5.56 -12.04 -2.78
C MET A 62 -6.13 -12.79 -3.99
N GLU A 63 -7.22 -13.53 -3.82
CA GLU A 63 -7.85 -14.28 -4.91
C GLU A 63 -8.23 -13.38 -6.09
N GLN A 64 -8.71 -12.16 -5.79
CA GLN A 64 -9.04 -11.15 -6.80
C GLN A 64 -7.84 -10.69 -7.63
N MET A 65 -6.62 -10.79 -7.08
CA MET A 65 -5.38 -10.47 -7.79
C MET A 65 -4.83 -11.65 -8.58
N VAL A 66 -5.32 -12.88 -8.37
CA VAL A 66 -4.80 -14.06 -9.08
C VAL A 66 -5.39 -14.13 -10.48
N THR A 67 -4.60 -13.77 -11.49
CA THR A 67 -5.03 -13.85 -12.91
C THR A 67 -4.80 -15.23 -13.51
N GLN A 68 -3.87 -16.00 -12.95
CA GLN A 68 -3.59 -17.37 -13.39
C GLN A 68 -2.99 -18.19 -12.25
N CYS A 69 -3.40 -19.45 -12.11
CA CYS A 69 -2.70 -20.45 -11.32
C CYS A 69 -2.77 -21.82 -12.00
N ASN A 70 -1.66 -22.32 -12.54
CA ASN A 70 -1.64 -23.57 -13.31
C ASN A 70 -0.30 -24.30 -13.19
N VAL A 71 -0.33 -25.62 -13.45
CA VAL A 71 0.87 -26.44 -13.59
C VAL A 71 1.47 -26.27 -14.99
N LYS A 72 2.81 -26.16 -15.08
CA LYS A 72 3.55 -26.13 -16.36
C LYS A 72 4.40 -27.39 -16.50
N LEU A 73 3.80 -28.43 -17.08
CA LEU A 73 4.44 -29.74 -17.26
C LEU A 73 5.76 -29.65 -18.04
N GLN A 74 5.80 -28.80 -19.07
CA GLN A 74 6.96 -28.59 -19.94
C GLN A 74 8.14 -27.90 -19.25
N LEU A 75 7.93 -27.30 -18.09
CA LEU A 75 8.96 -26.62 -17.31
C LEU A 75 9.50 -27.51 -16.18
N ARG A 76 9.17 -28.82 -16.19
CA ARG A 76 9.67 -29.78 -15.23
C ARG A 76 11.21 -29.81 -15.24
N PRO A 77 11.87 -29.52 -14.11
CA PRO A 77 13.32 -29.68 -14.00
C PRO A 77 13.76 -31.14 -14.15
N VAL A 78 14.99 -31.37 -14.62
CA VAL A 78 15.51 -32.70 -14.99
C VAL A 78 15.53 -33.70 -13.82
N ILE A 79 15.68 -33.22 -12.58
CA ILE A 79 15.95 -34.05 -11.39
C ILE A 79 14.81 -34.07 -10.37
N THR A 80 13.58 -33.78 -10.78
CA THR A 80 12.41 -33.79 -9.88
C THR A 80 11.23 -34.53 -10.48
N ASP A 81 10.41 -35.13 -9.62
CA ASP A 81 9.11 -35.69 -9.93
C ASP A 81 7.95 -34.69 -9.85
N HIS A 82 8.20 -33.49 -9.33
CA HIS A 82 7.21 -32.44 -9.24
C HIS A 82 7.17 -31.58 -10.51
N PHE A 83 5.96 -31.19 -10.90
CA PHE A 83 5.71 -30.18 -11.93
C PHE A 83 5.60 -28.79 -11.28
N PRO A 84 6.20 -27.75 -11.86
CA PRO A 84 6.11 -26.41 -11.30
C PRO A 84 4.68 -25.87 -11.40
N ILE A 85 4.20 -25.29 -10.31
CA ILE A 85 2.98 -24.49 -10.26
C ILE A 85 3.35 -23.02 -10.45
N ILE A 86 2.76 -22.37 -11.44
CA ILE A 86 2.93 -20.93 -11.70
C ILE A 86 1.65 -20.21 -11.31
N THR A 87 1.79 -19.23 -10.42
CA THR A 87 0.74 -18.28 -10.06
C THR A 87 1.14 -16.89 -10.55
N VAL A 88 0.27 -16.26 -11.32
CA VAL A 88 0.41 -14.88 -11.80
C VAL A 88 -0.53 -14.00 -11.00
N LEU A 89 0.02 -12.90 -10.48
CA LEU A 89 -0.72 -11.91 -9.71
C LEU A 89 -0.76 -10.62 -10.51
N ASP A 90 -1.95 -10.03 -10.64
CA ASP A 90 -2.13 -8.65 -11.02
C ASP A 90 -1.89 -7.78 -9.78
N LEU A 91 -0.75 -7.09 -9.79
CA LEU A 91 -0.32 -6.20 -8.72
C LEU A 91 -0.44 -4.74 -9.14
N GLU A 92 -1.13 -4.42 -10.24
CA GLU A 92 -1.32 -3.02 -10.64
C GLU A 92 -2.02 -2.27 -9.50
N PRO A 93 -1.30 -1.40 -8.77
CA PRO A 93 -1.94 -0.64 -7.73
C PRO A 93 -2.86 0.37 -8.41
N GLU A 94 -4.07 0.55 -7.87
CA GLU A 94 -4.89 1.69 -8.26
C GLU A 94 -4.06 2.96 -7.98
N ARG A 95 -3.62 3.61 -9.06
CA ARG A 95 -2.71 4.74 -8.93
C ARG A 95 -3.50 5.93 -8.41
N ALA A 96 -3.36 6.21 -7.11
CA ALA A 96 -3.97 7.38 -6.52
C ALA A 96 -3.53 8.64 -7.29
N ILE A 97 -4.51 9.35 -7.86
CA ILE A 97 -4.28 10.68 -8.44
C ILE A 97 -4.00 11.61 -7.27
N SER A 98 -2.72 11.93 -7.05
CA SER A 98 -2.35 12.88 -6.02
C SER A 98 -2.79 14.28 -6.45
N THR A 99 -3.61 14.93 -5.63
CA THR A 99 -4.05 16.31 -5.88
C THR A 99 -2.96 17.29 -5.45
N PRO A 100 -2.78 18.42 -6.17
CA PRO A 100 -1.89 19.49 -5.74
C PRO A 100 -2.26 19.99 -4.34
N LYS A 101 -1.29 20.04 -3.43
CA LYS A 101 -1.46 20.52 -2.04
C LYS A 101 -0.52 21.70 -1.80
N HIS A 102 -0.79 22.50 -0.78
CA HIS A 102 0.13 23.56 -0.37
C HIS A 102 1.49 22.98 0.06
N ASN A 103 2.56 23.45 -0.58
CA ASN A 103 3.93 23.07 -0.27
C ASN A 103 4.56 24.06 0.72
N TYR A 104 4.29 23.85 2.00
CA TYR A 104 4.83 24.68 3.09
C TYR A 104 6.37 24.62 3.19
N TRP A 105 6.98 23.54 2.72
CA TRP A 105 8.43 23.35 2.75
C TRP A 105 9.16 24.26 1.77
N GLU A 106 8.59 24.48 0.59
CA GLU A 106 9.18 25.35 -0.45
C GLU A 106 8.69 26.80 -0.38
N THR A 107 8.00 27.17 0.70
CA THR A 107 7.47 28.52 0.86
C THR A 107 8.59 29.50 1.22
N ASP A 108 8.67 30.61 0.47
CA ASP A 108 9.48 31.76 0.86
C ASP A 108 8.80 32.48 2.04
N TRP A 109 9.16 32.08 3.25
CA TRP A 109 8.57 32.59 4.48
C TRP A 109 8.82 34.09 4.69
N LYS A 110 9.87 34.67 4.09
CA LYS A 110 10.12 36.11 4.18
C LYS A 110 9.05 36.87 3.39
N LYS A 111 8.86 36.52 2.11
CA LYS A 111 7.81 37.12 1.27
C LYS A 111 6.41 36.85 1.78
N PHE A 112 6.19 35.66 2.36
CA PHE A 112 4.91 35.33 2.99
C PHE A 112 4.60 36.28 4.15
N ARG A 113 5.55 36.49 5.07
CA ARG A 113 5.37 37.38 6.22
C ARG A 113 5.18 38.84 5.83
N GLU A 114 5.96 39.33 4.87
CA GLU A 114 5.80 40.69 4.32
C GLU A 114 4.38 40.88 3.79
N HIS A 115 3.91 39.97 2.94
CA HIS A 115 2.57 40.06 2.36
C HIS A 115 1.44 39.92 3.39
N LEU A 116 1.61 39.03 4.37
CA LEU A 116 0.64 38.87 5.45
C LEU A 116 0.58 40.13 6.32
N SER A 117 1.73 40.71 6.65
CA SER A 117 1.80 41.96 7.43
C SER A 117 1.05 43.08 6.74
N ASP A 118 1.25 43.25 5.42
CA ASP A 118 0.52 44.25 4.64
C ASP A 118 -0.99 44.03 4.71
N LYS A 119 -1.45 42.78 4.55
CA LYS A 119 -2.89 42.44 4.63
C LYS A 119 -3.48 42.62 6.01
N LEU A 120 -2.72 42.34 7.07
CA LEU A 120 -3.17 42.53 8.45
C LEU A 120 -3.20 44.00 8.85
N SER A 121 -2.37 44.86 8.25
CA SER A 121 -2.40 46.31 8.50
C SER A 121 -3.71 46.98 8.07
N ALA A 122 -4.47 46.34 7.17
CA ALA A 122 -5.80 46.77 6.75
C ALA A 122 -6.91 46.40 7.74
N ILE A 123 -6.64 45.56 8.74
CA ILE A 123 -7.59 45.21 9.79
C ILE A 123 -7.53 46.30 10.88
N PRO A 124 -8.69 46.73 11.43
CA PRO A 124 -8.69 47.67 12.55
C PRO A 124 -7.84 47.16 13.72
N PRO A 125 -7.22 48.08 14.49
CA PRO A 125 -6.39 47.71 15.63
C PRO A 125 -7.20 46.91 16.67
N PRO A 126 -6.52 46.09 17.50
CA PRO A 126 -7.18 45.32 18.55
C PRO A 126 -8.06 46.19 19.44
N ALA A 127 -9.32 45.80 19.60
CA ALA A 127 -10.31 46.48 20.43
C ALA A 127 -11.13 45.44 21.22
N GLU A 128 -11.81 45.87 22.28
CA GLU A 128 -12.69 44.98 23.04
C GLU A 128 -13.87 44.52 22.19
N LEU A 129 -14.03 43.19 22.09
CA LEU A 129 -15.10 42.55 21.34
C LEU A 129 -16.26 42.24 22.30
N THR A 130 -17.16 43.20 22.46
CA THR A 130 -18.25 43.14 23.45
C THR A 130 -19.47 42.34 22.99
N THR A 131 -19.55 42.00 21.71
CA THR A 131 -20.66 41.24 21.14
C THR A 131 -20.18 40.08 20.28
N ARG A 132 -21.01 39.04 20.21
CA ARG A 132 -20.77 37.88 19.35
C ARG A 132 -20.58 38.28 17.88
N THR A 133 -21.40 39.22 17.39
CA THR A 133 -21.32 39.70 16.00
C THR A 133 -19.98 40.37 15.71
N LEU A 134 -19.49 41.23 16.61
CA LEU A 134 -18.17 41.85 16.47
C LEU A 134 -17.05 40.81 16.47
N PHE A 135 -17.17 39.78 17.32
CA PHE A 135 -16.22 38.67 17.35
C PHE A 135 -16.20 37.87 16.04
N GLU A 136 -17.37 37.48 15.52
CA GLU A 136 -17.48 36.73 14.26
C GLU A 136 -16.94 37.53 13.07
N GLN A 137 -17.19 38.83 13.03
CA GLN A 137 -16.65 39.73 12.00
C GLN A 137 -15.13 39.83 12.07
N ALA A 138 -14.56 40.02 13.27
CA ALA A 138 -13.11 40.08 13.45
C ALA A 138 -12.44 38.74 13.08
N LEU A 139 -13.02 37.62 13.49
CA LEU A 139 -12.53 36.27 13.15
C LEU A 139 -12.58 36.03 11.64
N ALA A 140 -13.67 36.38 10.98
CA ALA A 140 -13.82 36.24 9.53
C ALA A 140 -12.81 37.12 8.78
N ALA A 141 -12.60 38.36 9.23
CA ALA A 141 -11.60 39.25 8.65
C ALA A 141 -10.17 38.68 8.80
N LEU A 142 -9.80 38.19 9.98
CA LEU A 142 -8.49 37.58 10.19
C LEU A 142 -8.30 36.32 9.34
N THR A 143 -9.27 35.40 9.39
CA THR A 143 -9.20 34.10 8.69
C THR A 143 -9.15 34.27 7.19
N SER A 144 -9.91 35.21 6.63
CA SER A 144 -9.89 35.49 5.19
C SER A 144 -8.52 36.03 4.76
N ARG A 145 -7.93 36.99 5.48
CA ARG A 145 -6.58 37.50 5.15
C ARG A 145 -5.49 36.44 5.20
N ILE A 146 -5.54 35.54 6.19
CA ILE A 146 -4.61 34.42 6.27
C ILE A 146 -4.80 33.47 5.09
N THR A 147 -6.04 33.05 4.83
CA THR A 147 -6.35 32.11 3.73
C THR A 147 -5.98 32.68 2.37
N GLU A 148 -6.29 33.95 2.11
CA GLU A 148 -5.90 34.61 0.86
C GLU A 148 -4.37 34.72 0.72
N THR A 149 -3.63 34.90 1.82
CA THR A 149 -2.16 34.93 1.80
C THR A 149 -1.61 33.53 1.50
N VAL A 150 -2.18 32.50 2.11
CA VAL A 150 -1.84 31.09 1.84
C VAL A 150 -1.99 30.77 0.36
N GLU A 151 -3.15 31.05 -0.23
CA GLU A 151 -3.38 30.77 -1.66
C GLU A 151 -2.49 31.61 -2.59
N ALA A 152 -2.15 32.85 -2.20
CA ALA A 152 -1.33 33.73 -3.03
C ALA A 152 0.18 33.44 -2.97
N LYS A 153 0.69 32.93 -1.84
CA LYS A 153 2.14 32.88 -1.57
C LYS A 153 2.67 31.47 -1.33
N ILE A 154 1.83 30.50 -1.00
CA ILE A 154 2.28 29.12 -0.79
C ILE A 154 2.20 28.37 -2.11
N PRO A 155 3.33 27.92 -2.68
CA PRO A 155 3.31 27.16 -3.92
C PRO A 155 2.49 25.87 -3.74
N LYS A 156 1.81 25.43 -4.80
CA LYS A 156 1.19 24.10 -4.82
C LYS A 156 2.26 23.07 -5.19
N THR A 157 2.17 21.86 -4.63
CA THR A 157 2.95 20.71 -5.08
C THR A 157 2.62 20.41 -6.53
N ASN A 158 3.61 19.88 -7.26
CA ASN A 158 3.41 19.33 -8.61
C ASN A 158 3.39 17.80 -8.52
N PRO A 159 2.26 17.18 -8.16
CA PRO A 159 2.18 15.74 -7.98
C PRO A 159 2.46 15.02 -9.30
N SER A 160 3.43 14.11 -9.28
CA SER A 160 3.74 13.25 -10.42
C SER A 160 3.49 11.79 -10.04
N PRO A 161 2.92 10.98 -10.96
CA PRO A 161 2.87 9.52 -10.85
C PRO A 161 4.21 8.85 -10.52
N TYR A 162 5.32 9.52 -10.84
CA TYR A 162 6.68 9.05 -10.65
C TYR A 162 7.40 9.73 -9.49
N ALA A 163 6.74 10.67 -8.80
CA ALA A 163 7.30 11.32 -7.63
C ALA A 163 7.46 10.29 -6.51
N LYS A 164 8.69 10.11 -6.04
CA LYS A 164 9.00 9.25 -4.90
C LYS A 164 8.63 9.99 -3.62
N CYS A 165 7.77 9.39 -2.78
CA CYS A 165 7.30 9.98 -1.51
C CYS A 165 8.39 10.20 -0.45
N TRP A 166 9.61 9.70 -0.70
CA TRP A 166 10.77 9.76 0.19
C TRP A 166 11.89 10.66 -0.36
N TRP A 167 11.68 11.30 -1.51
CA TRP A 167 12.67 12.16 -2.12
C TRP A 167 12.50 13.62 -1.66
N SER A 168 13.56 14.23 -1.15
CA SER A 168 13.65 15.65 -0.82
C SER A 168 14.89 16.25 -1.48
N LYS A 169 14.90 17.57 -1.70
CA LYS A 169 16.07 18.30 -2.26
C LYS A 169 17.33 18.18 -1.40
N GLU A 170 17.18 17.83 -0.13
CA GLU A 170 18.30 17.58 0.78
C GLU A 170 19.11 16.33 0.36
N LEU A 171 18.49 15.40 -0.37
CA LEU A 171 19.13 14.22 -0.92
C LEU A 171 19.88 14.47 -2.25
N ASP A 172 19.72 15.66 -2.85
CA ASP A 172 20.48 16.04 -4.06
C ASP A 172 21.85 16.65 -3.73
N ALA A 173 22.12 16.94 -2.45
CA ALA A 173 23.32 17.63 -1.99
C ALA A 173 24.46 16.69 -1.53
N GLU A 174 24.31 15.37 -1.73
CA GLU A 174 25.36 14.35 -1.54
C GLU A 174 25.99 13.93 -2.87
#